data_AF-A0A964P8K0-F1
#
_entry.id   AF-A0A964P8K0-F1
#
_cell.length_a   1.000
_cell.length_b   1.000
_cell.length_c   1.000
_cell.angle_alpha   90.00
_cell.angle_beta   90.00
_cell.angle_gamma   90.00
#
_symmetry.space_group_name_H-M   'P 1'
#
loop_
_entity.id
_entity.type
_entity.pdbx_description
1 polymer ?
#
loop_
_entity_poly.entity_id
_entity_poly.type
_entity_poly.pdbx_seq_one_letter_code
_entity_poly.pdbx_strand_id
1 'polypeptide(L)'
;GALTGITRNTVFHICKDLGLEVVQKRITRDEVYICDEAFFTGTAAEVTPIRELDRIELGAGSRGPITEKIQSAFFDIVNGRNPKYAHWLSKV
;
A
#
# COMPACT_ATOMS: atom_id res chain seq x y z
N GLY A 1 11.75 11.88 10.23
CA GLY A 1 11.29 11.87 8.82
C GLY A 1 11.11 10.44 8.36
N ALA A 2 10.36 10.18 7.29
CA ALA A 2 10.15 8.83 6.76
C ALA A 2 11.28 8.42 5.79
N LEU A 3 11.61 7.13 5.76
CA LEU A 3 12.59 6.58 4.81
C LEU A 3 12.01 6.53 3.39
N THR A 4 12.87 6.70 2.39
CA THR A 4 12.55 6.44 0.98
C THR A 4 12.46 4.93 0.74
N GLY A 5 11.36 4.31 1.17
CA GLY A 5 11.15 2.86 1.06
C GLY A 5 10.95 2.40 -0.38
N ILE A 6 11.59 1.30 -0.76
CA ILE A 6 11.43 0.67 -2.09
C ILE A 6 9.99 0.17 -2.26
N THR A 7 9.43 -0.53 -1.27
CA THR A 7 8.03 -1.00 -1.32
C THR A 7 7.04 0.16 -1.48
N ARG A 8 7.31 1.32 -0.86
CA ARG A 8 6.50 2.53 -1.05
C ARG A 8 6.55 3.00 -2.51
N ASN A 9 7.73 2.99 -3.12
CA ASN A 9 7.88 3.35 -4.52
C ASN A 9 7.14 2.35 -5.44
N THR A 10 7.23 1.04 -5.16
CA THR A 10 6.45 -0.01 -5.84
C THR A 10 4.95 0.27 -5.78
N VAL A 11 4.43 0.63 -4.60
CA VAL A 11 3.01 0.99 -4.43
C VAL A 11 2.62 2.22 -5.25
N PHE A 12 3.49 3.23 -5.40
CA PHE A 12 3.18 4.38 -6.26
C PHE A 12 3.05 3.99 -7.74
N HIS A 13 3.89 3.07 -8.21
CA HIS A 13 3.77 2.52 -9.56
C HIS A 13 2.48 1.71 -9.73
N ILE A 14 2.11 0.89 -8.74
CA ILE A 14 0.85 0.16 -8.73
C ILE A 14 -0.35 1.12 -8.76
N CYS A 15 -0.37 2.14 -7.90
CA CYS A 15 -1.45 3.13 -7.87
C CYS A 15 -1.62 3.83 -9.22
N LYS A 16 -0.51 4.24 -9.84
CA LYS A 16 -0.53 4.84 -11.17
C LYS A 16 -1.14 3.91 -12.22
N ASP A 17 -0.80 2.63 -12.18
CA ASP A 17 -1.32 1.62 -13.11
C ASP A 17 -2.80 1.33 -12.90
N LEU A 18 -3.26 1.40 -11.66
CA LEU A 18 -4.67 1.24 -11.29
C LEU A 18 -5.49 2.53 -11.53
N GLY A 19 -4.86 3.62 -12.00
CA GLY A 19 -5.51 4.91 -12.21
C GLY A 19 -5.88 5.63 -10.90
N LEU A 20 -5.22 5.29 -9.79
CA LEU A 20 -5.44 5.91 -8.49
C LEU A 20 -4.57 7.16 -8.34
N GLU A 21 -5.18 8.25 -7.90
CA GLU A 21 -4.46 9.49 -7.59
C GLU A 21 -3.65 9.32 -6.31
N VAL A 22 -2.36 9.68 -6.36
CA VAL A 22 -1.47 9.63 -5.19
C VAL A 22 -1.08 11.05 -4.80
N VAL A 23 -1.54 11.49 -3.63
CA VAL A 23 -1.20 12.81 -3.08
C VAL A 23 -0.19 12.64 -1.93
N GLN A 24 0.94 13.31 -2.05
CA GLN A 24 1.93 13.40 -0.97
C GLN A 24 1.70 14.69 -0.19
N LYS A 25 1.21 14.57 1.04
CA LYS A 25 1.00 15.69 1.95
C LYS A 25 1.44 15.33 3.37
N ARG A 26 1.54 16.34 4.23
CA ARG A 26 1.61 16.08 5.68
C ARG A 26 0.24 15.59 6.12
N ILE A 27 0.23 14.51 6.89
CA ILE A 27 -0.99 13.88 7.42
C ILE A 27 -0.93 14.00 8.93
N THR A 28 -2.00 14.52 9.52
CA THR A 28 -2.21 14.57 10.98
C THR A 28 -2.86 13.29 11.47
N ARG A 29 -2.76 12.99 12.78
CA ARG A 29 -3.42 11.81 13.36
C ARG A 29 -4.94 11.82 13.16
N ASP A 30 -5.55 13.01 13.24
CA ASP A 30 -7.00 13.16 13.16
C ASP A 30 -7.52 12.85 11.76
N GLU A 31 -6.72 13.13 10.72
CA GLU A 31 -7.01 12.69 9.35
C GLU A 31 -6.96 11.17 9.17
N VAL A 32 -6.11 10.47 9.94
CA VAL A 32 -6.06 9.00 9.90
C VAL A 32 -7.29 8.42 10.58
N TYR A 33 -7.76 8.99 11.70
CA TYR A 33 -8.95 8.50 12.39
C TYR A 33 -10.23 8.56 11.53
N ILE A 34 -10.30 9.49 10.59
CA ILE A 34 -11.45 9.66 9.69
C ILE A 34 -11.20 9.12 8.27
N CYS A 35 -10.10 8.40 8.04
CA CYS A 35 -9.82 7.84 6.72
C CYS A 35 -10.68 6.59 6.46
N ASP A 36 -10.98 6.33 5.18
CA ASP A 36 -11.68 5.12 4.77
C ASP A 36 -10.80 3.87 4.94
N GLU A 37 -9.51 3.99 4.65
CA GLU A 37 -8.53 2.89 4.67
C GLU A 37 -7.13 3.40 5.01
N ALA A 38 -6.36 2.58 5.74
CA ALA A 38 -4.94 2.79 5.98
C ALA A 38 -4.15 1.49 5.88
N PHE A 39 -2.89 1.57 5.49
CA PHE A 39 -1.99 0.41 5.40
C PHE A 39 -0.53 0.80 5.58
N PHE A 40 0.30 -0.16 6.00
CA PHE A 40 1.75 -0.04 6.01
C PHE A 40 2.37 -0.66 4.76
N THR A 41 3.53 -0.13 4.38
CA THR A 41 4.38 -0.70 3.33
C THR A 41 5.77 -1.00 3.87
N GLY A 42 6.31 -2.17 3.59
CA GLY A 42 7.70 -2.51 3.94
C GLY A 42 8.17 -3.77 3.25
N THR A 43 9.48 -4.06 3.28
CA THR A 43 9.99 -5.32 2.70
C THR A 43 9.50 -6.53 3.48
N ALA A 44 9.50 -6.45 4.81
CA ALA A 44 8.96 -7.52 5.67
C ALA A 44 7.45 -7.41 5.87
N ALA A 45 6.91 -6.19 5.88
CA ALA A 45 5.48 -5.93 6.10
C ALA A 45 4.64 -5.97 4.81
N GLU A 46 5.29 -6.07 3.66
CA GLU A 46 4.67 -6.05 2.32
C GLU A 46 3.66 -4.90 2.19
N VAL A 47 2.37 -5.21 1.99
CA VAL A 47 1.24 -4.29 2.11
C VAL A 47 0.33 -4.82 3.21
N THR A 48 0.39 -4.23 4.40
CA THR A 48 -0.36 -4.68 5.59
C THR A 48 -1.49 -3.69 5.93
N PRO A 49 -2.77 -4.10 5.89
CA PRO A 49 -3.89 -3.22 6.25
C PRO A 49 -3.88 -2.87 7.74
N ILE A 50 -4.29 -1.64 8.05
CA ILE A 50 -4.49 -1.13 9.41
C ILE A 50 -5.99 -1.00 9.62
N ARG A 51 -6.54 -1.83 10.52
CA ARG A 51 -7.97 -1.79 10.88
C ARG A 51 -8.29 -0.83 12.02
N GLU A 52 -7.30 -0.48 12.82
CA GLU A 52 -7.48 0.28 14.06
C GLU A 52 -6.20 1.06 14.39
N LEU A 53 -6.36 2.30 14.82
CA LEU A 53 -5.29 3.14 15.36
C LEU A 53 -5.76 3.77 16.67
N ASP A 54 -4.96 3.67 17.74
CA ASP A 54 -5.27 4.26 19.05
C ASP A 54 -6.66 3.86 19.60
N ARG A 55 -7.07 2.60 19.36
CA ARG A 55 -8.39 2.05 19.72
C ARG A 55 -9.57 2.66 18.95
N ILE A 56 -9.29 3.36 17.85
CA ILE A 56 -10.27 3.89 16.93
C ILE A 56 -10.25 3.02 15.68
N GLU A 57 -11.39 2.40 15.36
CA GLU A 57 -11.55 1.63 14.13
C GLU A 57 -11.49 2.57 12.92
N LEU A 58 -10.75 2.17 11.90
CA LEU A 58 -10.61 2.92 10.65
C LEU A 58 -11.61 2.41 9.63
N GLY A 59 -12.40 3.31 9.05
CA GLY A 59 -13.43 2.97 8.05
C GLY A 59 -14.36 1.85 8.51
N ALA A 60 -14.31 0.72 7.80
CA ALA A 60 -15.14 -0.47 8.07
C ALA A 60 -14.51 -1.47 9.08
N GLY A 61 -13.42 -1.12 9.77
CA GLY A 61 -12.75 -1.97 10.76
C GLY A 61 -12.11 -3.24 10.18
N SER A 62 -11.95 -3.31 8.86
CA SER A 62 -11.41 -4.46 8.12
C SER A 62 -10.61 -4.00 6.90
N ARG A 63 -10.02 -4.94 6.15
CA ARG A 63 -9.29 -4.61 4.92
C ARG A 63 -10.25 -4.03 3.89
N GLY A 64 -10.03 -2.77 3.50
CA GLY A 64 -10.85 -2.12 2.49
C GLY A 64 -10.47 -2.48 1.05
N PRO A 65 -11.33 -2.12 0.08
CA PRO A 65 -11.22 -2.52 -1.32
C PRO A 65 -10.00 -1.92 -2.04
N ILE A 66 -9.55 -0.71 -1.69
CA ILE A 66 -8.37 -0.10 -2.32
C ILE A 66 -7.10 -0.79 -1.85
N THR A 67 -6.99 -1.04 -0.54
CA THR A 67 -5.89 -1.76 0.07
C THR A 67 -5.78 -3.17 -0.49
N GLU A 68 -6.90 -3.87 -0.66
CA GLU A 68 -6.94 -5.18 -1.30
C GLU A 68 -6.41 -5.15 -2.73
N LYS A 69 -6.89 -4.21 -3.57
CA LYS A 69 -6.41 -4.09 -4.96
C LYS A 69 -4.90 -3.86 -5.03
N ILE A 70 -4.37 -2.96 -4.20
CA ILE A 70 -2.94 -2.65 -4.14
C ILE A 70 -2.15 -3.87 -3.65
N GLN A 71 -2.64 -4.55 -2.61
CA GLN A 71 -2.02 -5.74 -2.04
C GLN A 71 -1.97 -6.88 -3.07
N SER A 72 -3.07 -7.17 -3.76
CA SER A 72 -3.13 -8.19 -4.81
C SER A 72 -2.16 -7.88 -5.95
N ALA A 73 -2.14 -6.64 -6.44
CA ALA A 73 -1.21 -6.22 -7.49
C ALA A 73 0.26 -6.33 -7.05
N PHE A 74 0.56 -5.98 -5.79
CA PHE A 74 1.90 -6.16 -5.23
C PHE A 74 2.31 -7.64 -5.22
N PHE A 75 1.43 -8.53 -4.74
CA PHE A 75 1.69 -9.97 -4.74
C PHE A 75 1.85 -10.55 -6.14
N ASP A 76 1.09 -10.07 -7.13
CA ASP A 76 1.27 -10.49 -8.52
C ASP A 76 2.63 -10.09 -9.09
N ILE A 77 3.14 -8.92 -8.69
CA ILE A 77 4.46 -8.45 -9.13
C ILE A 77 5.56 -9.28 -8.49
N VAL A 78 5.56 -9.47 -7.17
CA VAL A 78 6.64 -10.19 -6.47
C VAL A 78 6.67 -11.69 -6.80
N ASN A 79 5.50 -12.28 -7.15
CA ASN A 79 5.41 -13.67 -7.61
C ASN A 79 5.65 -13.83 -9.12
N GLY A 80 6.01 -12.76 -9.84
CA GLY A 80 6.31 -12.82 -11.27
C GLY A 80 5.11 -13.07 -12.18
N ARG A 81 3.88 -12.87 -11.68
CA ARG A 81 2.64 -12.99 -12.46
C ARG A 81 2.35 -11.75 -13.30
N ASN A 82 3.06 -10.64 -13.05
CA ASN A 82 2.93 -9.40 -13.81
C ASN A 82 4.13 -9.20 -14.77
N PRO A 83 3.97 -9.41 -16.09
CA PRO A 83 5.07 -9.30 -17.04
C PRO A 83 5.64 -7.88 -17.17
N LYS A 84 4.85 -6.85 -16.86
CA LYS A 84 5.29 -5.44 -16.92
C LYS A 84 6.43 -5.15 -15.96
N TYR A 85 6.43 -5.82 -14.81
CA TYR A 85 7.40 -5.62 -13.73
C TYR A 85 8.39 -6.78 -13.61
N ALA A 86 8.46 -7.66 -14.61
CA ALA A 86 9.40 -8.79 -14.60
C ALA A 86 10.87 -8.34 -14.43
N HIS A 87 11.21 -7.15 -14.91
CA HIS A 87 12.55 -6.55 -14.75
C HIS A 87 12.92 -6.17 -13.31
N TRP A 88 11.98 -6.20 -12.35
CA TRP A 88 12.25 -6.04 -10.92
C TRP A 88 12.66 -7.34 -10.23
N LEU A 89 12.50 -8.48 -10.91
CA LEU A 89 12.82 -9.79 -10.36
C LEU A 89 14.14 -10.30 -10.94
N SER A 90 15.04 -10.69 -10.05
CA SER A 90 16.28 -11.38 -10.41
C SER A 90 16.13 -12.87 -10.11
N LYS A 91 16.25 -13.71 -11.13
CA LYS A 91 16.25 -15.16 -10.95
C LYS A 91 17.57 -15.57 -10.29
N VAL A 92 17.47 -16.30 -9.19
CA VAL A 92 18.59 -16.91 -8.46
C VAL A 92 18.77 -18.36 -8.84
#